data_AF-A0A562CXE1-F1
#
_entry.id   AF-A0A562CXE1-F1
#
_cell.length_a   1.000
_cell.length_b   1.000
_cell.length_c   1.000
_cell.angle_alpha   90.00
_cell.angle_beta   90.00
_cell.angle_gamma   90.00
#
_symmetry.space_group_name_H-M   'P 1'
#
loop_
_entity.id
_entity.type
_entity.pdbx_description
1 polymer ?
#
loop_
_entity_poly.entity_id
_entity_poly.type
_entity_poly.pdbx_seq_one_letter_code
_entity_poly.pdbx_strand_id
1 'polypeptide(L)'
;MTADGKADDQKAEGTTGAARAARTRWAVLAALVGLCVAGLTVSALVVFGNGAGSSLGDRVSSVFDPPEDPTRDREEVLAAARTFVQRFNTYGPDQLEDSGQMPEYRAVGELMTAKFRAAFEENLAIAEKAVAETGIDRAATVYGIGISAIDSDSATVLVGAEVRSSYPSGEDDEERVDFEPQRFRYEVTLVKISGSWVVDDLDDVDDGLPSFASSTSQDAVPDPGQSPSGAPGQDVTPDAPATEESGAGQSGGADEEGGEQ
;
A
#
# COMPACT_ATOMS: atom_id res chain seq x y z
N MET A 1 21.87 93.27 60.66
CA MET A 1 22.34 92.27 61.66
C MET A 1 21.12 91.48 62.08
N THR A 2 21.23 90.14 62.08
CA THR A 2 20.29 89.10 62.60
C THR A 2 18.88 89.04 61.96
N ALA A 3 18.47 87.99 61.24
CA ALA A 3 18.34 86.54 61.52
C ALA A 3 17.14 86.18 62.42
N ASP A 4 16.18 85.41 61.86
CA ASP A 4 15.72 84.08 62.30
C ASP A 4 14.24 83.83 61.88
N GLY A 5 13.89 82.60 61.47
CA GLY A 5 12.50 82.22 61.22
C GLY A 5 12.28 81.10 60.19
N LYS A 6 12.14 79.87 60.69
CA LYS A 6 12.01 78.53 60.08
C LYS A 6 10.61 78.19 59.52
N ALA A 7 10.55 77.03 58.83
CA ALA A 7 9.40 76.14 58.53
C ALA A 7 8.64 76.46 57.23
N ASP A 8 8.13 75.52 56.43
CA ASP A 8 8.06 74.06 56.41
C ASP A 8 7.67 73.67 54.97
N ASP A 9 7.73 72.37 54.65
CA ASP A 9 6.70 71.62 53.89
C ASP A 9 7.28 70.70 52.80
N GLN A 10 7.39 69.41 53.16
CA GLN A 10 7.43 68.29 52.24
C GLN A 10 6.50 67.21 52.79
N LYS A 11 5.36 67.02 52.13
CA LYS A 11 4.47 65.88 52.40
C LYS A 11 3.90 65.26 51.13
N ALA A 12 4.09 63.94 51.09
CA ALA A 12 3.22 62.92 50.51
C ALA A 12 3.16 62.75 48.98
N GLU A 13 3.91 61.77 48.47
CA GLU A 13 3.46 60.91 47.36
C GLU A 13 3.97 59.48 47.60
N GLY A 14 3.07 58.49 47.75
CA GLY A 14 3.51 57.11 47.97
C GLY A 14 2.44 56.06 48.29
N THR A 15 1.22 56.11 47.74
CA THR A 15 0.21 55.08 48.06
C THR A 15 -0.75 54.71 46.92
N THR A 16 -0.34 54.78 45.65
CA THR A 16 -1.25 54.45 44.52
C THR A 16 -0.76 53.31 43.62
N GLY A 17 0.52 52.93 43.69
CA GLY A 17 1.09 51.86 42.84
C GLY A 17 0.82 50.42 43.29
N ALA A 18 0.68 50.17 44.60
CA ALA A 18 0.63 48.82 45.15
C ALA A 18 -0.69 48.06 44.88
N ALA A 19 -1.82 48.77 44.89
CA ALA A 19 -3.14 48.15 44.76
C ALA A 19 -3.44 47.64 43.34
N ARG A 20 -2.84 48.26 42.31
CA ARG A 20 -3.04 47.88 40.90
C ARG A 20 -2.26 46.62 40.54
N ALA A 21 -1.05 46.46 41.09
CA ALA A 21 -0.21 45.28 40.91
C ALA A 21 -0.76 44.02 41.61
N ALA A 22 -1.49 44.19 42.72
CA ALA A 22 -2.12 43.06 43.42
C ALA A 22 -3.30 42.47 42.62
N ARG A 23 -4.12 43.29 41.98
CA ARG A 23 -5.29 42.84 41.20
C ARG A 23 -4.90 42.10 39.92
N THR A 24 -3.86 42.56 39.21
CA THR A 24 -3.34 41.85 38.03
C THR A 24 -2.72 40.51 38.39
N ARG A 25 -2.00 40.39 39.52
CA ARG A 25 -1.47 39.11 39.99
C ARG A 25 -2.59 38.10 40.28
N TRP A 26 -3.67 38.53 40.93
CA TRP A 26 -4.82 37.66 41.19
C TRP A 26 -5.56 37.25 39.91
N ALA A 27 -5.69 38.15 38.93
CA ALA A 27 -6.30 37.82 37.64
C ALA A 27 -5.47 36.79 36.85
N VAL A 28 -4.14 36.94 36.81
CA VAL A 28 -3.24 35.98 36.16
C VAL A 28 -3.28 34.62 36.87
N LEU A 29 -3.31 34.62 38.20
CA LEU A 29 -3.35 33.39 38.99
C LEU A 29 -4.70 32.67 38.80
N ALA A 30 -5.82 33.40 38.77
CA ALA A 30 -7.13 32.84 38.43
C ALA A 30 -7.17 32.27 37.01
N ALA A 31 -6.56 32.95 36.03
CA ALA A 31 -6.46 32.46 34.66
C ALA A 31 -5.62 31.18 34.55
N LEU A 32 -4.46 31.12 35.22
CA LEU A 32 -3.62 29.92 35.25
C LEU A 32 -4.31 28.74 35.94
N VAL A 33 -5.00 28.99 37.06
CA VAL A 33 -5.80 27.96 37.74
C VAL A 33 -6.93 27.47 36.83
N GLY A 34 -7.63 28.38 36.14
CA GLY A 34 -8.65 28.02 35.16
C GLY A 34 -8.12 27.15 34.03
N LEU A 35 -6.94 27.48 33.49
CA LEU A 35 -6.26 26.70 32.46
C LEU A 35 -5.86 25.31 32.96
N CYS A 36 -5.30 25.22 34.17
CA CYS A 36 -4.96 23.93 34.77
C CYS A 36 -6.19 23.05 35.00
N VAL A 37 -7.29 23.62 35.51
CA VAL A 37 -8.54 22.88 35.72
C VAL A 37 -9.12 22.40 34.39
N ALA A 38 -9.15 23.26 33.37
CA ALA A 38 -9.61 22.89 32.03
C ALA A 38 -8.74 21.76 31.44
N GLY A 39 -7.41 21.88 31.53
CA GLY A 39 -6.46 20.85 31.07
C GLY A 39 -6.67 19.51 31.78
N LEU A 40 -6.77 19.52 33.11
CA LEU A 40 -7.05 18.31 33.89
C LEU A 40 -8.41 17.69 33.57
N THR A 41 -9.43 18.51 33.30
CA THR A 41 -10.76 18.03 32.93
C THR A 41 -10.74 17.34 31.57
N VAL A 42 -10.03 17.92 30.59
CA VAL A 42 -9.84 17.29 29.26
C VAL A 42 -9.02 16.00 29.40
N SER A 43 -7.92 16.01 30.15
CA SER A 43 -7.12 14.81 30.40
C SER A 43 -7.93 13.71 31.08
N ALA A 44 -8.76 14.04 32.07
CA ALA A 44 -9.65 13.09 32.71
C ALA A 44 -10.69 12.53 31.74
N LEU A 45 -11.31 13.37 30.90
CA LEU A 45 -12.24 12.92 29.87
C LEU A 45 -11.60 11.93 28.89
N VAL A 46 -10.37 12.20 28.44
CA VAL A 46 -9.62 11.31 27.55
C VAL A 46 -9.29 9.98 28.25
N VAL A 47 -8.77 10.03 29.47
CA VAL A 47 -8.37 8.82 30.23
C VAL A 47 -9.56 7.95 30.60
N PHE A 48 -10.68 8.54 31.01
CA PHE A 48 -11.86 7.75 31.39
C PHE A 48 -12.75 7.36 30.20
N GLY A 49 -12.74 8.15 29.13
CA GLY A 49 -13.48 7.85 27.90
C GLY A 49 -12.80 6.82 27.01
N ASN A 50 -11.47 6.90 26.88
CA ASN A 50 -10.70 6.09 25.93
C ASN A 50 -9.74 5.10 26.60
N GLY A 51 -9.45 5.25 27.89
CA GLY A 51 -8.56 4.33 28.61
C GLY A 51 -9.25 3.01 28.98
N ALA A 52 -8.57 1.90 28.72
CA ALA A 52 -8.96 0.56 29.10
C ALA A 52 -8.32 0.16 30.44
N GLY A 53 -8.96 -0.74 31.21
CA GLY A 53 -8.42 -1.27 32.46
C GLY A 53 -9.21 -0.92 33.73
N SER A 54 -8.90 -1.63 34.82
CA SER A 54 -9.61 -1.52 36.10
C SER A 54 -9.02 -0.44 37.01
N SER A 55 -7.76 -0.07 36.83
CA SER A 55 -7.09 1.00 37.59
C SER A 55 -6.87 2.26 36.77
N LEU A 56 -6.65 3.40 37.44
CA LEU A 56 -6.34 4.68 36.79
C LEU A 56 -4.98 4.65 36.07
N GLY A 57 -4.02 3.88 36.59
CA GLY A 57 -2.72 3.68 35.97
C GLY A 57 -2.83 2.97 34.62
N ASP A 58 -3.60 1.88 34.57
CA ASP A 58 -3.84 1.10 33.34
C ASP A 58 -4.58 1.92 32.28
N ARG A 59 -5.49 2.80 32.72
CA ARG A 59 -6.22 3.70 31.82
C ARG A 59 -5.34 4.78 31.23
N VAL A 60 -4.42 5.34 32.00
CA VAL A 60 -3.46 6.31 31.49
C VAL A 60 -2.48 5.62 30.54
N SER A 61 -1.94 4.45 30.91
CA SER A 61 -1.02 3.72 30.04
C SER A 61 -1.69 3.30 28.74
N SER A 62 -2.93 2.82 28.76
CA SER A 62 -3.67 2.42 27.54
C SER A 62 -4.05 3.57 26.62
N VAL A 63 -4.03 4.82 27.07
CA VAL A 63 -4.16 5.98 26.17
C VAL A 63 -2.86 6.20 25.37
N PHE A 64 -1.71 5.86 25.94
CA PHE A 64 -0.41 6.00 25.29
C PHE A 64 0.05 4.73 24.56
N ASP A 65 -0.39 3.58 25.06
CA ASP A 65 -0.08 2.23 24.58
C ASP A 65 -1.37 1.39 24.59
N PRO A 66 -2.29 1.68 23.65
CA PRO A 66 -3.57 0.99 23.59
C PRO A 66 -3.38 -0.51 23.42
N PRO A 67 -4.17 -1.34 24.12
CA PRO A 67 -4.09 -2.78 23.97
C PRO A 67 -4.33 -3.17 22.50
N GLU A 68 -3.59 -4.18 22.04
CA GLU A 68 -3.74 -4.71 20.69
C GLU A 68 -5.21 -5.09 20.44
N ASP A 69 -5.78 -4.53 19.38
CA ASP A 69 -7.12 -4.85 18.92
C ASP A 69 -7.00 -5.71 17.65
N PRO A 70 -7.17 -7.04 17.77
CA PRO A 70 -7.00 -7.96 16.65
C PRO A 70 -8.08 -7.79 15.57
N THR A 71 -9.19 -7.09 15.85
CA THR A 71 -10.17 -6.71 14.84
C THR A 71 -9.67 -5.51 14.06
N ARG A 72 -9.15 -4.50 14.76
CA ARG A 72 -8.57 -3.30 14.15
C ARG A 72 -7.40 -3.65 13.23
N ASP A 73 -6.46 -4.47 13.69
CA ASP A 73 -5.32 -4.88 12.86
C ASP A 73 -5.77 -5.61 11.58
N ARG A 74 -6.81 -6.44 11.67
CA ARG A 74 -7.39 -7.09 10.49
C ARG A 74 -7.96 -6.09 9.49
N GLU A 75 -8.68 -5.08 9.96
CA GLU A 75 -9.25 -4.04 9.10
C GLU A 75 -8.14 -3.20 8.45
N GLU A 76 -7.12 -2.81 9.22
CA GLU A 76 -5.98 -2.03 8.74
C GLU A 76 -5.17 -2.82 7.69
N VAL A 77 -4.90 -4.11 7.93
CA VAL A 77 -4.22 -5.00 6.98
C VAL A 77 -4.99 -5.12 5.66
N LEU A 78 -6.30 -5.37 5.73
CA LEU A 78 -7.15 -5.46 4.53
C LEU A 78 -7.19 -4.14 3.75
N ALA A 79 -7.26 -3.01 4.46
CA ALA A 79 -7.28 -1.69 3.85
C ALA A 79 -5.93 -1.34 3.19
N ALA A 80 -4.81 -1.62 3.88
CA ALA A 80 -3.47 -1.38 3.38
C ALA A 80 -3.18 -2.21 2.12
N ALA A 81 -3.46 -3.52 2.16
CA ALA A 81 -3.25 -4.41 1.01
C ALA A 81 -4.12 -4.02 -0.19
N ARG A 82 -5.42 -3.70 0.03
CA ARG A 82 -6.30 -3.23 -1.06
C ARG A 82 -5.78 -1.95 -1.69
N THR A 83 -5.44 -0.96 -0.86
CA THR A 83 -4.96 0.34 -1.32
C THR A 83 -3.68 0.18 -2.13
N PHE A 84 -2.76 -0.64 -1.61
CA PHE A 84 -1.50 -0.94 -2.29
C PHE A 84 -1.74 -1.59 -3.65
N VAL A 85 -2.46 -2.72 -3.73
CA VAL A 85 -2.67 -3.44 -5.00
C VAL A 85 -3.38 -2.57 -6.03
N GLN A 86 -4.36 -1.77 -5.60
CA GLN A 86 -5.05 -0.86 -6.50
C GLN A 86 -4.11 0.20 -7.08
N ARG A 87 -3.32 0.88 -6.23
CA ARG A 87 -2.42 1.94 -6.69
C ARG A 87 -1.22 1.40 -7.47
N PHE A 88 -0.66 0.27 -7.05
CA PHE A 88 0.47 -0.38 -7.74
C PHE A 88 0.12 -0.79 -9.18
N ASN A 89 -1.15 -1.06 -9.46
CA ASN A 89 -1.60 -1.46 -10.79
C ASN A 89 -2.39 -0.37 -11.54
N THR A 90 -2.48 0.85 -11.01
CA THR A 90 -3.21 1.95 -11.62
C THR A 90 -2.27 3.11 -11.93
N TYR A 91 -1.95 3.28 -13.20
CA TYR A 91 -1.09 4.34 -13.72
C TYR A 91 -1.36 4.53 -15.21
N GLY A 92 -1.13 5.75 -15.70
CA GLY A 92 -1.46 6.11 -17.07
C GLY A 92 -0.92 7.47 -17.47
N PRO A 93 -1.22 7.91 -18.70
CA PRO A 93 -0.71 9.17 -19.25
C PRO A 93 -1.22 10.42 -18.51
N ASP A 94 -2.33 10.31 -17.77
CA ASP A 94 -2.87 11.39 -16.93
C ASP A 94 -1.97 11.73 -15.74
N GLN A 95 -1.15 10.78 -15.30
CA GLN A 95 -0.18 10.96 -14.22
C GLN A 95 1.21 11.38 -14.73
N LEU A 96 1.43 11.38 -16.05
CA LEU A 96 2.73 11.67 -16.65
C LEU A 96 2.95 13.19 -16.75
N GLU A 97 3.99 13.68 -16.09
CA GLU A 97 4.41 15.08 -16.20
C GLU A 97 5.35 15.31 -17.40
N ASP A 98 5.59 16.58 -17.77
CA ASP A 98 6.57 16.99 -18.79
C ASP A 98 7.99 16.44 -18.53
N SER A 99 8.29 16.09 -17.27
CA SER A 99 9.55 15.49 -16.85
C SER A 99 9.68 14.00 -17.24
N GLY A 100 8.61 13.39 -17.76
CA GLY A 100 8.49 11.95 -18.03
C GLY A 100 8.32 11.11 -16.77
N GLN A 101 7.91 11.73 -15.66
CA GLN A 101 7.74 11.09 -14.36
C GLN A 101 6.27 10.99 -14.00
N MET A 102 5.92 10.02 -13.14
CA MET A 102 4.57 9.87 -12.61
C MET A 102 4.55 10.03 -11.08
N PRO A 103 4.58 11.25 -10.51
CA PRO A 103 4.76 11.45 -9.07
C PRO A 103 3.71 10.77 -8.19
N GLU A 104 2.46 10.70 -8.64
CA GLU A 104 1.40 10.01 -7.93
C GLU A 104 1.67 8.49 -7.84
N TYR A 105 2.13 7.89 -8.94
CA TYR A 105 2.56 6.49 -8.96
C TYR A 105 3.83 6.25 -8.13
N ARG A 106 4.78 7.20 -8.13
CA ARG A 106 5.96 7.12 -7.25
C ARG A 106 5.61 7.09 -5.77
N ALA A 107 4.58 7.84 -5.36
CA ALA A 107 4.10 7.87 -3.99
C ALA A 107 3.56 6.51 -3.49
N VAL A 108 3.33 5.53 -4.38
CA VAL A 108 3.01 4.15 -3.98
C VAL A 108 4.14 3.53 -3.15
N GLY A 109 5.39 3.93 -3.38
CA GLY A 109 6.53 3.53 -2.57
C GLY A 109 6.40 3.89 -1.08
N GLU A 110 5.57 4.87 -0.71
CA GLU A 110 5.31 5.22 0.70
C GLU A 110 4.55 4.12 1.45
N LEU A 111 3.84 3.25 0.73
CA LEU A 111 3.10 2.12 1.30
C LEU A 111 3.98 0.89 1.56
N MET A 112 5.26 0.97 1.21
CA MET A 112 6.19 -0.16 1.20
C MET A 112 7.22 -0.09 2.33
N THR A 113 7.81 -1.24 2.68
CA THR A 113 9.06 -1.27 3.44
C THR A 113 10.20 -0.68 2.60
N ALA A 114 11.30 -0.31 3.26
CA ALA A 114 12.47 0.22 2.55
C ALA A 114 13.06 -0.79 1.55
N LYS A 115 13.05 -2.09 1.90
CA LYS A 115 13.49 -3.17 1.02
C LYS A 115 12.63 -3.22 -0.24
N PHE A 116 11.31 -3.30 -0.08
CA PHE A 116 10.40 -3.43 -1.21
C PHE A 116 10.35 -2.18 -2.07
N ARG A 117 10.43 -1.00 -1.45
CA ARG A 117 10.54 0.28 -2.17
C ARG A 117 11.74 0.33 -3.10
N ALA A 118 12.91 -0.17 -2.68
CA ALA A 118 14.09 -0.20 -3.55
C ALA A 118 13.83 -1.03 -4.82
N ALA A 119 13.20 -2.20 -4.68
CA ALA A 119 12.83 -3.03 -5.82
C ALA A 119 11.78 -2.37 -6.74
N PHE A 120 10.84 -1.63 -6.15
CA PHE A 120 9.87 -0.84 -6.90
C PHE A 120 10.53 0.30 -7.69
N GLU A 121 11.43 1.05 -7.08
CA GLU A 121 12.16 2.16 -7.71
C GLU A 121 12.99 1.70 -8.93
N GLU A 122 13.55 0.48 -8.89
CA GLU A 122 14.28 -0.12 -10.02
C GLU A 122 13.37 -0.37 -11.23
N ASN A 123 12.11 -0.73 -11.01
CA ASN A 123 11.13 -1.04 -12.06
C ASN A 123 10.28 0.17 -12.48
N LEU A 124 10.24 1.21 -11.65
CA LEU A 124 9.46 2.42 -11.86
C LEU A 124 9.79 3.11 -13.19
N ALA A 125 11.08 3.22 -13.51
CA ALA A 125 11.52 3.85 -14.76
C ALA A 125 11.04 3.10 -16.01
N ILE A 126 10.83 1.78 -15.91
CA ILE A 126 10.28 0.96 -17.00
C ILE A 126 8.81 1.32 -17.22
N ALA A 127 8.03 1.45 -16.14
CA ALA A 127 6.61 1.84 -16.23
C ALA A 127 6.46 3.26 -16.78
N GLU A 128 7.22 4.23 -16.27
CA GLU A 128 7.21 5.63 -16.75
C GLU A 128 7.55 5.70 -18.25
N LYS A 129 8.57 4.96 -18.66
CA LYS A 129 8.95 4.86 -20.07
C LYS A 129 7.84 4.22 -20.92
N ALA A 130 7.22 3.14 -20.45
CA ALA A 130 6.14 2.48 -21.17
C ALA A 130 4.94 3.43 -21.37
N VAL A 131 4.55 4.19 -20.35
CA VAL A 131 3.49 5.20 -20.47
C VAL A 131 3.90 6.30 -21.45
N ALA A 132 5.11 6.84 -21.33
CA ALA A 132 5.60 7.90 -22.22
C ALA A 132 5.69 7.48 -23.70
N GLU A 133 6.06 6.21 -23.97
CA GLU A 133 6.25 5.72 -25.34
C GLU A 133 4.97 5.18 -25.99
N THR A 134 4.08 4.58 -25.20
CA THR A 134 2.91 3.86 -25.72
C THR A 134 1.57 4.51 -25.37
N GLY A 135 1.58 5.45 -24.43
CA GLY A 135 0.36 6.03 -23.89
C GLY A 135 -0.52 5.00 -23.15
N ILE A 136 0.03 3.86 -22.71
CA ILE A 136 -0.73 2.85 -21.99
C ILE A 136 -1.39 3.45 -20.75
N ASP A 137 -2.67 3.18 -20.59
CA ASP A 137 -3.44 3.48 -19.38
C ASP A 137 -3.84 2.16 -18.71
N ARG A 138 -3.66 2.08 -17.40
CA ARG A 138 -3.98 0.89 -16.59
C ARG A 138 -4.84 1.28 -15.41
N ALA A 139 -5.92 0.53 -15.22
CA ALA A 139 -6.82 0.71 -14.09
C ALA A 139 -7.12 -0.64 -13.41
N ALA A 140 -6.76 -0.73 -12.13
CA ALA A 140 -6.97 -1.94 -11.33
C ALA A 140 -8.27 -1.90 -10.53
N THR A 141 -8.98 -3.02 -10.50
CA THR A 141 -10.18 -3.22 -9.67
C THR A 141 -10.02 -4.46 -8.80
N VAL A 142 -10.02 -4.27 -7.47
CA VAL A 142 -9.95 -5.36 -6.49
C VAL A 142 -11.36 -5.87 -6.17
N TYR A 143 -11.68 -7.10 -6.60
CA TYR A 143 -12.99 -7.72 -6.36
C TYR A 143 -13.03 -8.65 -5.15
N GLY A 144 -11.88 -9.15 -4.68
CA GLY A 144 -11.79 -10.05 -3.53
C GLY A 144 -10.52 -9.82 -2.72
N ILE A 145 -10.62 -9.93 -1.40
CA ILE A 145 -9.48 -9.81 -0.49
C ILE A 145 -9.72 -10.62 0.78
N GLY A 146 -8.69 -11.28 1.29
CA GLY A 146 -8.78 -12.06 2.52
C GLY A 146 -7.43 -12.28 3.19
N ILE A 147 -7.40 -12.33 4.52
CA ILE A 147 -6.20 -12.61 5.30
C ILE A 147 -5.97 -14.12 5.34
N SER A 148 -4.79 -14.58 4.91
CA SER A 148 -4.36 -15.99 5.06
C SER A 148 -3.63 -16.23 6.38
N ALA A 149 -2.85 -15.25 6.85
CA ALA A 149 -2.16 -15.28 8.14
C ALA A 149 -2.04 -13.87 8.73
N ILE A 150 -2.10 -13.74 10.06
CA ILE A 150 -1.85 -12.49 10.79
C ILE A 150 -1.39 -12.80 12.21
N ASP A 151 -0.35 -12.09 12.65
CA ASP A 151 0.11 -12.03 14.04
C ASP A 151 0.35 -10.57 14.46
N SER A 152 1.15 -10.32 15.51
CA SER A 152 1.33 -8.99 16.12
C SER A 152 2.01 -7.98 15.20
N ASP A 153 2.87 -8.45 14.28
CA ASP A 153 3.74 -7.59 13.48
C ASP A 153 3.89 -8.04 12.02
N SER A 154 3.26 -9.14 11.61
CA SER A 154 3.22 -9.61 10.23
C SER A 154 1.83 -10.07 9.80
N ALA A 155 1.56 -9.96 8.50
CA ALA A 155 0.33 -10.47 7.89
C ALA A 155 0.56 -10.89 6.43
N THR A 156 -0.24 -11.85 5.98
CA THR A 156 -0.30 -12.29 4.59
C THR A 156 -1.75 -12.17 4.11
N VAL A 157 -1.92 -11.56 2.94
CA VAL A 157 -3.23 -11.26 2.35
C VAL A 157 -3.28 -11.80 0.92
N LEU A 158 -4.36 -12.50 0.58
CA LEU A 158 -4.67 -12.89 -0.78
C LEU A 158 -5.61 -11.87 -1.41
N VAL A 159 -5.25 -11.35 -2.58
CA VAL A 159 -5.98 -10.32 -3.32
C VAL A 159 -6.34 -10.84 -4.71
N GLY A 160 -7.64 -10.86 -5.03
CA GLY A 160 -8.14 -11.13 -6.37
C GLY A 160 -8.55 -9.82 -7.04
N ALA A 161 -7.96 -9.54 -8.21
CA ALA A 161 -8.20 -8.30 -8.92
C ALA A 161 -8.12 -8.49 -10.44
N GLU A 162 -8.59 -7.47 -11.16
CA GLU A 162 -8.39 -7.32 -12.59
C GLU A 162 -7.73 -5.99 -12.91
N VAL A 163 -6.97 -5.94 -14.00
CA VAL A 163 -6.47 -4.73 -14.62
C VAL A 163 -7.09 -4.61 -16.00
N ARG A 164 -7.66 -3.44 -16.27
CA ARG A 164 -8.01 -3.01 -17.62
C ARG A 164 -6.88 -2.17 -18.16
N SER A 165 -6.52 -2.44 -19.40
CA SER A 165 -5.49 -1.70 -20.10
C SER A 165 -6.06 -1.14 -21.39
N SER A 166 -5.69 0.10 -21.72
CA SER A 166 -6.06 0.72 -22.99
C SER A 166 -4.87 1.44 -23.61
N TYR A 167 -4.89 1.57 -24.94
CA TYR A 167 -3.89 2.33 -25.71
C TYR A 167 -4.57 3.34 -26.63
N PRO A 168 -3.89 4.43 -27.02
CA PRO A 168 -4.36 5.33 -28.07
C PRO A 168 -4.68 4.59 -29.38
N SER A 169 -5.76 5.00 -30.04
CA SER A 169 -6.24 4.52 -31.33
C SER A 169 -5.77 5.50 -32.42
N GLY A 170 -4.52 5.37 -32.85
CA GLY A 170 -3.95 6.24 -33.89
C GLY A 170 -3.32 7.51 -33.34
N GLU A 171 -3.49 8.64 -34.04
CA GLU A 171 -2.86 9.93 -33.70
C GLU A 171 -3.68 10.77 -32.70
N ASP A 172 -4.91 10.35 -32.38
CA ASP A 172 -5.77 10.99 -31.40
C ASP A 172 -5.72 10.20 -30.08
N ASP A 173 -5.10 10.79 -29.06
CA ASP A 173 -4.94 10.17 -27.74
C ASP A 173 -6.27 10.04 -26.97
N GLU A 174 -7.34 10.72 -27.40
CA GLU A 174 -8.68 10.62 -26.81
C GLU A 174 -9.42 9.36 -27.26
N GLU A 175 -9.13 8.86 -28.47
CA GLU A 175 -9.68 7.59 -28.94
C GLU A 175 -8.81 6.45 -28.39
N ARG A 176 -9.41 5.53 -27.63
CA ARG A 176 -8.65 4.45 -26.98
C ARG A 176 -9.22 3.08 -27.31
N VAL A 177 -8.32 2.10 -27.48
CA VAL A 177 -8.67 0.68 -27.65
C VAL A 177 -8.46 -0.05 -26.34
N ASP A 178 -9.53 -0.56 -25.77
CA ASP A 178 -9.51 -1.41 -24.58
C ASP A 178 -9.05 -2.83 -24.93
N PHE A 179 -8.23 -3.41 -24.05
CA PHE A 179 -7.84 -4.81 -24.09
C PHE A 179 -8.73 -5.64 -23.17
N GLU A 180 -8.76 -6.95 -23.40
CA GLU A 180 -9.43 -7.88 -22.50
C GLU A 180 -8.87 -7.73 -21.08
N PRO A 181 -9.72 -7.56 -20.04
CA PRO A 181 -9.26 -7.42 -18.67
C PRO A 181 -8.40 -8.60 -18.21
N GLN A 182 -7.21 -8.30 -17.69
CA GLN A 182 -6.29 -9.30 -17.17
C GLN A 182 -6.59 -9.53 -15.70
N ARG A 183 -6.85 -10.77 -15.31
CA ARG A 183 -7.06 -11.17 -13.92
C ARG A 183 -5.77 -11.66 -13.32
N PHE A 184 -5.56 -11.36 -12.05
CA PHE A 184 -4.41 -11.84 -11.28
C PHE A 184 -4.81 -12.12 -9.84
N ARG A 185 -3.96 -12.90 -9.17
CA ARG A 185 -4.10 -13.24 -7.75
C ARG A 185 -2.79 -12.94 -7.06
N TYR A 186 -2.81 -11.96 -6.18
CA TYR A 186 -1.61 -11.59 -5.44
C TYR A 186 -1.62 -12.14 -4.03
N GLU A 187 -0.47 -12.65 -3.62
CA GLU A 187 -0.12 -12.77 -2.21
C GLU A 187 0.67 -11.52 -1.80
N VAL A 188 0.16 -10.79 -0.81
CA VAL A 188 0.75 -9.55 -0.30
C VAL A 188 1.21 -9.81 1.12
N THR A 189 2.49 -9.60 1.37
CA THR A 189 3.07 -9.68 2.72
C THR A 189 3.16 -8.27 3.31
N LEU A 190 2.70 -8.12 4.55
CA LEU A 190 2.73 -6.86 5.29
C LEU A 190 3.47 -7.03 6.61
N VAL A 191 4.13 -5.96 7.05
CA VAL A 191 4.76 -5.87 8.36
C VAL A 191 4.33 -4.59 9.07
N LYS A 192 4.28 -4.63 10.40
CA LYS A 192 3.91 -3.48 11.22
C LYS A 192 5.16 -2.70 11.62
N ILE A 193 5.30 -1.48 11.12
CA ILE A 193 6.41 -0.58 11.43
C ILE A 193 5.87 0.65 12.15
N SER A 194 6.34 0.91 13.37
CA SER A 194 5.89 2.04 14.20
C SER A 194 4.36 2.15 14.32
N GLY A 195 3.69 1.00 14.45
CA GLY A 195 2.24 0.91 14.58
C GLY A 195 1.46 1.04 13.28
N SER A 196 2.12 1.11 12.12
CA SER A 196 1.47 1.15 10.80
C SER A 196 1.81 -0.08 9.97
N TRP A 197 0.80 -0.68 9.35
CA TRP A 197 0.98 -1.78 8.41
C TRP A 197 1.50 -1.27 7.06
N VAL A 198 2.63 -1.80 6.60
CA VAL A 198 3.24 -1.49 5.31
C VAL A 198 3.56 -2.77 4.55
N VAL A 199 3.58 -2.70 3.23
CA VAL A 199 3.81 -3.86 2.36
C VAL A 199 5.29 -4.18 2.29
N ASP A 200 5.67 -5.42 2.58
CA ASP A 200 7.05 -5.91 2.47
C ASP A 200 7.33 -6.71 1.20
N ASP A 201 6.30 -7.32 0.62
CA ASP A 201 6.44 -8.09 -0.61
C ASP A 201 5.09 -8.27 -1.33
N LEU A 202 5.17 -8.59 -2.62
CA LEU A 202 4.06 -8.96 -3.48
C LEU A 202 4.49 -10.10 -4.41
N ASP A 203 3.65 -11.10 -4.53
CA ASP A 203 3.85 -12.25 -5.40
C ASP A 203 2.61 -12.48 -6.26
N ASP A 204 2.78 -12.78 -7.56
CA ASP A 204 1.69 -13.25 -8.42
C ASP A 204 1.64 -14.77 -8.39
N VAL A 205 0.64 -15.31 -7.68
CA VAL A 205 0.56 -16.75 -7.42
C VAL A 205 0.34 -17.59 -8.68
N ASP A 206 0.06 -16.93 -9.82
CA ASP A 206 -0.26 -17.55 -11.11
C ASP A 206 0.92 -17.59 -12.10
N ASP A 207 2.02 -16.87 -11.86
CA ASP A 207 3.10 -16.72 -12.84
C ASP A 207 4.27 -17.72 -12.68
N GLY A 208 4.40 -18.31 -11.48
CA GLY A 208 5.49 -19.23 -11.15
C GLY A 208 6.87 -18.58 -11.11
N LEU A 209 6.93 -17.25 -11.03
CA LEU A 209 8.14 -16.45 -10.89
C LEU A 209 8.46 -16.20 -9.41
N PRO A 210 9.67 -15.72 -9.09
CA PRO A 210 9.97 -15.23 -7.75
C PRO A 210 9.12 -13.99 -7.42
N SER A 211 8.84 -13.79 -6.13
CA SER A 211 8.17 -12.59 -5.64
C SER A 211 8.88 -11.30 -6.08
N PHE A 212 8.12 -10.22 -6.18
CA PHE A 212 8.62 -8.96 -6.68
C PHE A 212 9.81 -8.44 -5.88
N ALA A 213 9.79 -8.51 -4.54
CA ALA A 213 10.93 -8.08 -3.72
C ALA A 213 12.17 -8.99 -3.87
N SER A 214 12.00 -10.23 -4.33
CA SER A 214 13.09 -11.19 -4.53
C SER A 214 13.69 -11.14 -5.93
N SER A 215 12.91 -10.68 -6.92
CA SER A 215 13.31 -10.59 -8.34
C SER A 215 14.49 -9.64 -8.63
N THR A 216 14.87 -8.79 -7.67
CA THR A 216 15.99 -7.84 -7.79
C THR A 216 17.33 -8.41 -7.33
N SER A 217 17.35 -9.61 -6.75
CA SER A 217 18.57 -10.29 -6.31
C SER A 217 19.10 -11.24 -7.39
N GLN A 218 19.70 -10.68 -8.45
CA GLN A 218 20.50 -11.37 -9.49
C GLN A 218 19.77 -12.43 -10.35
N ASP A 219 20.05 -12.36 -11.66
CA ASP A 219 19.73 -13.36 -12.70
C ASP A 219 18.28 -13.48 -13.20
N ALA A 220 17.80 -12.47 -13.92
CA ALA A 220 17.00 -12.69 -15.12
C ALA A 220 17.01 -11.43 -16.01
N VAL A 221 17.75 -11.48 -17.11
CA VAL A 221 17.42 -10.65 -18.28
C VAL A 221 16.19 -11.31 -18.89
N PRO A 222 15.01 -10.67 -18.93
CA PRO A 222 13.88 -11.21 -19.68
C PRO A 222 14.24 -11.13 -21.17
N ASP A 223 14.15 -12.25 -21.87
CA ASP A 223 14.13 -12.27 -23.33
C ASP A 223 12.92 -11.46 -23.80
N PRO A 224 13.09 -10.38 -24.59
CA PRO A 224 11.99 -9.51 -25.02
C PRO A 224 10.95 -10.20 -25.94
N GLY A 225 11.06 -11.52 -26.17
CA GLY A 225 10.16 -12.31 -27.01
C GLY A 225 9.01 -13.06 -26.30
N GLN A 226 8.94 -13.10 -24.96
CA GLN A 226 7.89 -13.89 -24.29
C GLN A 226 6.71 -13.03 -23.83
N SER A 227 5.75 -12.85 -24.73
CA SER A 227 4.36 -12.58 -24.33
C SER A 227 3.83 -13.78 -23.52
N PRO A 228 3.18 -13.61 -22.36
CA PRO A 228 2.57 -14.72 -21.63
C PRO A 228 1.33 -15.20 -22.40
N SER A 229 1.53 -16.12 -23.35
CA SER A 229 0.45 -16.81 -24.05
C SER A 229 -0.03 -17.98 -23.21
N GLY A 230 -0.98 -17.72 -22.31
CA GLY A 230 -1.78 -18.78 -21.69
C GLY A 230 -2.84 -19.29 -22.66
N ALA A 231 -2.52 -20.36 -23.40
CA ALA A 231 -3.52 -21.21 -24.06
C ALA A 231 -3.27 -22.67 -23.64
N PRO A 232 -4.30 -23.43 -23.21
CA PRO A 232 -4.11 -24.80 -22.78
C PRO A 232 -3.96 -25.73 -23.99
N GLY A 233 -2.72 -26.05 -24.34
CA GLY A 233 -2.40 -27.11 -25.30
C GLY A 233 -2.63 -28.47 -24.66
N GLN A 234 -3.81 -29.06 -24.87
CA GLN A 234 -3.92 -30.50 -24.98
C GLN A 234 -3.05 -30.93 -26.17
N ASP A 235 -2.12 -31.85 -25.99
CA ASP A 235 -1.89 -32.84 -27.03
C ASP A 235 -1.35 -34.15 -26.47
N VAL A 236 -2.04 -35.19 -26.90
CA VAL A 236 -1.90 -36.61 -26.62
C VAL A 236 -0.73 -37.11 -27.45
N THR A 237 0.24 -37.77 -26.83
CA THR A 237 1.25 -38.56 -27.58
C THR A 237 0.69 -39.97 -27.82
N PRO A 238 0.48 -40.42 -29.07
CA PRO A 238 0.25 -41.83 -29.36
C PRO A 238 1.62 -42.52 -29.44
N ASP A 239 1.81 -43.51 -28.58
CA ASP A 239 2.92 -44.46 -28.58
C ASP A 239 2.88 -45.29 -29.88
N ALA A 240 3.95 -45.23 -30.67
CA ALA A 240 4.14 -46.04 -31.87
C ALA A 240 5.05 -47.23 -31.51
N PRO A 241 4.61 -48.50 -31.67
CA PRO A 241 5.48 -49.62 -31.41
C PRO A 241 6.42 -49.91 -32.59
N ALA A 242 7.61 -50.33 -32.20
CA ALA A 242 8.75 -50.68 -33.04
C ALA A 242 8.45 -51.77 -34.08
N THR A 243 9.08 -51.61 -35.25
CA THR A 243 9.13 -52.61 -36.32
C THR A 243 10.22 -53.64 -36.02
N GLU A 244 9.82 -54.87 -35.68
CA GLU A 244 10.63 -56.08 -35.86
C GLU A 244 9.69 -57.22 -36.26
N GLU A 245 9.74 -57.66 -37.53
CA GLU A 245 9.35 -59.04 -37.86
C GLU A 245 10.12 -59.54 -39.09
N SER A 246 11.01 -60.50 -38.84
CA SER A 246 11.58 -61.41 -39.84
C SER A 246 10.74 -62.67 -39.90
N GLY A 247 10.40 -63.14 -41.10
CA GLY A 247 10.30 -64.58 -41.37
C GLY A 247 9.00 -65.12 -41.99
N ALA A 248 9.07 -65.40 -43.30
CA ALA A 248 8.70 -66.65 -43.97
C ALA A 248 7.24 -67.19 -43.99
N GLY A 249 6.80 -67.56 -45.22
CA GLY A 249 5.82 -68.63 -45.51
C GLY A 249 4.49 -68.11 -46.08
N GLN A 250 4.23 -68.15 -47.40
CA GLN A 250 3.90 -69.30 -48.27
C GLN A 250 2.37 -69.61 -48.36
N SER A 251 1.88 -69.61 -49.61
CA SER A 251 0.63 -70.19 -50.16
C SER A 251 -0.70 -69.57 -49.71
N GLY A 252 -1.73 -69.43 -50.53
CA GLY A 252 -1.99 -69.84 -51.90
C GLY A 252 -3.49 -69.69 -52.21
N GLY A 253 -3.83 -69.52 -53.49
CA GLY A 253 -5.18 -69.66 -54.08
C GLY A 253 -6.23 -68.63 -53.63
N ALA A 254 -7.29 -68.34 -54.37
CA ALA A 254 -7.79 -68.72 -55.68
C ALA A 254 -9.12 -67.95 -55.85
N ASP A 255 -9.43 -67.53 -57.09
CA ASP A 255 -10.79 -67.33 -57.65
C ASP A 255 -11.69 -66.26 -56.96
N GLU A 256 -12.62 -65.52 -57.55
CA GLU A 256 -13.46 -65.53 -58.77
C GLU A 256 -13.97 -64.05 -58.83
N GLU A 257 -13.90 -63.33 -59.96
CA GLU A 257 -14.90 -63.29 -61.04
C GLU A 257 -16.12 -62.37 -60.79
N GLY A 258 -16.37 -61.49 -61.77
CA GLY A 258 -17.67 -60.86 -62.06
C GLY A 258 -17.86 -59.48 -61.43
N GLY A 259 -18.23 -58.42 -62.15
CA GLY A 259 -18.73 -58.31 -63.51
C GLY A 259 -19.33 -56.92 -63.70
N GLU A 260 -19.20 -56.42 -64.92
CA GLU A 260 -19.62 -55.13 -65.44
C GLU A 260 -21.11 -54.81 -65.24
N GLN A 261 -21.42 -53.53 -65.01
CA GLN A 261 -22.09 -52.67 -66.00
C GLN A 261 -22.05 -51.20 -65.56
#